data_AF-A0A7X4ZK72-F1
#
_entry.id   AF-A0A7X4ZK72-F1
#
_cell.length_a   1.000
_cell.length_b   1.000
_cell.length_c   1.000
_cell.angle_alpha   90.00
_cell.angle_beta   90.00
_cell.angle_gamma   90.00
#
_symmetry.space_group_name_H-M   'P 1'
#
loop_
_entity.id
_entity.type
_entity.pdbx_description
1 polymer ?
#
loop_
_entity_poly.entity_id
_entity_poly.type
_entity_poly.pdbx_seq_one_letter_code
_entity_poly.pdbx_strand_id
1 'polypeptide(L)'
;MEDRAMKFKKHIQRWCGVLEMIMSVLMLIGILFSIFSLVRDMDIFQNLLTDTGAFKQYLDQIFMLVIGIEFLVMLCRPNSENVIEVLIFLVARHMIVGDTTPYQDFVSVISVALLCVVRRYLRNAREDRQEKKTGSGLHQD
;
A
#
# COMPACT_ATOMS: atom_id res chain seq x y z
N MET A 1 21.84 17.81 20.97
CA MET A 1 20.81 16.75 20.95
C MET A 1 20.50 16.27 19.53
N GLU A 2 20.70 17.10 18.51
CA GLU A 2 20.47 16.78 17.09
C GLU A 2 21.32 15.62 16.54
N ASP A 3 22.56 15.45 17.00
CA ASP A 3 23.43 14.32 16.61
C ASP A 3 22.87 12.92 16.97
N ARG A 4 22.14 12.80 18.09
CA ARG A 4 21.57 11.51 18.50
C ARG A 4 20.35 11.14 17.65
N ALA A 5 19.53 12.12 17.28
CA ALA A 5 18.38 11.90 16.41
C ALA A 5 18.81 11.48 14.99
N MET A 6 19.89 12.08 14.47
CA MET A 6 20.38 11.78 13.13
C MET A 6 20.99 10.37 13.04
N LYS A 7 21.75 9.94 14.05
CA LYS A 7 22.27 8.58 14.16
C LYS A 7 21.15 7.55 14.27
N PHE A 8 20.14 7.82 15.09
CA PHE A 8 18.98 6.92 15.26
C PHE A 8 18.19 6.75 13.96
N LYS A 9 17.93 7.86 13.24
CA LYS A 9 17.24 7.83 11.94
C LYS A 9 18.02 7.03 10.90
N LYS A 10 19.36 7.15 10.88
CA LYS A 10 20.24 6.40 9.98
C LYS A 10 20.21 4.89 10.28
N HIS A 11 20.14 4.51 11.55
CA HIS A 11 19.95 3.10 11.93
C HIS A 11 18.58 2.59 11.49
N ILE A 12 17.48 3.31 11.79
CA ILE A 12 16.13 2.94 11.36
C ILE A 12 16.05 2.75 9.83
N GLN A 13 16.60 3.69 9.05
CA GLN A 13 16.56 3.58 7.59
C GLN A 13 17.33 2.36 7.07
N ARG A 14 18.43 2.00 7.72
CA ARG A 14 19.22 0.83 7.33
C ARG A 14 18.48 -0.47 7.65
N TRP A 15 17.84 -0.55 8.82
CA TRP A 15 17.00 -1.70 9.19
C TRP A 15 15.77 -1.83 8.29
N CYS A 16 15.12 -0.72 7.93
CA CYS A 16 13.99 -0.75 7.00
C CYS A 16 14.37 -1.20 5.59
N GLY A 17 15.56 -0.85 5.08
CA GLY A 17 16.03 -1.38 3.81
C GLY A 17 16.26 -2.89 3.84
N VAL A 18 16.72 -3.43 4.97
CA VAL A 18 16.86 -4.88 5.16
C VAL A 18 15.48 -5.55 5.22
N LEU A 19 14.51 -4.97 5.95
CA LEU A 19 13.15 -5.48 6.00
C LEU A 19 12.48 -5.48 4.62
N GLU A 20 12.65 -4.42 3.83
CA GLU A 20 12.14 -4.33 2.46
C GLU A 20 12.69 -5.46 1.57
N MET A 21 14.00 -5.73 1.66
CA MET A 21 14.64 -6.80 0.93
C MET A 21 14.14 -8.19 1.37
N ILE A 22 14.06 -8.43 2.69
CA ILE A 22 13.55 -9.69 3.26
C ILE A 22 12.12 -9.93 2.79
N MET A 23 11.27 -8.91 2.92
CA MET A 23 9.88 -8.99 2.52
C MET A 23 9.79 -9.37 1.03
N SER A 24 10.52 -8.67 0.15
CA SER A 24 10.46 -8.92 -1.29
C SER A 24 10.83 -10.37 -1.64
N VAL A 25 11.85 -10.91 -0.96
CA VAL A 25 12.26 -12.32 -1.10
C VAL A 25 11.20 -13.28 -0.58
N LEU A 26 10.61 -13.03 0.60
CA LEU A 26 9.55 -13.87 1.16
C LEU A 26 8.33 -13.91 0.24
N MET A 27 7.97 -12.77 -0.34
CA MET A 27 6.87 -12.66 -1.28
C MET A 27 7.14 -13.47 -2.55
N LEU A 28 8.35 -13.36 -3.11
CA LEU A 28 8.77 -14.15 -4.26
C LEU A 28 8.69 -15.65 -3.97
N ILE A 29 9.18 -16.10 -2.81
CA ILE A 29 9.11 -17.51 -2.40
C ILE A 29 7.64 -17.96 -2.25
N GLY A 30 6.80 -17.14 -1.62
CA GLY A 30 5.37 -17.44 -1.44
C GLY A 30 4.62 -17.59 -2.77
N ILE A 31 4.92 -16.73 -3.74
CA ILE A 31 4.34 -16.80 -5.10
C ILE A 31 4.82 -18.07 -5.81
N LEU A 32 6.12 -18.36 -5.78
CA LEU A 32 6.67 -19.57 -6.38
C LEU A 32 6.08 -20.84 -5.78
N PHE A 33 5.96 -20.89 -4.45
CA PHE A 33 5.35 -22.02 -3.75
C PHE A 33 3.86 -22.16 -4.10
N SER A 34 3.13 -21.03 -4.21
CA SER A 34 1.72 -21.04 -4.61
C SER A 34 1.56 -21.61 -6.02
N ILE A 35 2.37 -21.16 -6.99
CA ILE A 35 2.34 -21.68 -8.37
C ILE A 35 2.71 -23.17 -8.38
N PHE A 36 3.76 -23.57 -7.64
CA PHE A 36 4.19 -24.96 -7.59
C PHE A 36 3.12 -25.87 -6.99
N SER A 37 2.49 -25.45 -5.90
CA SER A 37 1.38 -26.19 -5.28
C SER A 37 0.20 -26.32 -6.23
N LEU A 38 -0.13 -25.27 -6.97
CA LEU A 38 -1.23 -25.26 -7.93
C LEU A 38 -0.98 -26.20 -9.11
N VAL A 39 0.25 -26.24 -9.63
CA VAL A 39 0.64 -27.10 -10.77
C VAL A 39 0.70 -28.58 -10.35
N ARG A 40 1.06 -28.87 -9.10
CA ARG A 40 1.18 -30.26 -8.62
C ARG A 40 -0.17 -30.90 -8.32
N ASP A 41 -1.15 -30.11 -7.90
CA ASP A 41 -2.51 -30.58 -7.57
C ASP A 41 -3.49 -30.20 -8.70
N MET A 42 -3.55 -31.05 -9.73
CA MET A 42 -4.48 -30.90 -10.85
C MET A 42 -5.97 -30.94 -10.43
N ASP A 43 -6.28 -31.61 -9.31
CA ASP A 43 -7.62 -31.67 -8.71
C ASP A 43 -8.03 -30.31 -8.11
N ILE A 44 -7.10 -29.64 -7.43
CA ILE A 44 -7.28 -28.28 -6.89
C ILE A 44 -7.48 -27.31 -8.05
N PHE A 45 -6.73 -27.44 -9.14
CA PHE A 45 -6.90 -26.61 -10.33
C PHE A 45 -8.32 -26.76 -10.94
N GLN A 46 -8.84 -27.98 -11.09
CA GLN A 46 -10.20 -28.17 -11.61
C GLN A 46 -11.30 -27.63 -10.66
N ASN A 47 -11.13 -27.82 -9.34
CA ASN A 47 -12.06 -27.27 -8.35
C ASN A 47 -12.04 -25.74 -8.32
N LEU A 48 -10.88 -25.10 -8.42
CA LEU A 48 -10.77 -23.64 -8.51
C LEU A 48 -11.40 -23.06 -9.78
N LEU A 49 -11.33 -23.77 -10.92
CA LEU A 49 -11.97 -23.32 -12.16
C LEU A 49 -13.50 -23.50 -12.12
N THR A 50 -13.99 -24.50 -11.39
CA THR A 50 -15.42 -24.85 -11.36
C THR A 50 -16.16 -24.12 -10.24
N ASP A 51 -15.52 -23.89 -9.10
CA ASP A 51 -16.09 -23.20 -7.95
C ASP A 51 -15.49 -21.80 -7.78
N THR A 52 -16.26 -20.79 -8.22
CA THR A 52 -15.91 -19.38 -8.10
C THR A 52 -15.71 -18.96 -6.63
N GLY A 53 -16.37 -19.61 -5.67
CA GLY A 53 -16.23 -19.31 -4.24
C GLY A 53 -14.84 -19.68 -3.70
N ALA A 54 -14.35 -20.87 -4.05
CA ALA A 54 -13.02 -21.33 -3.68
C ALA A 54 -11.91 -20.44 -4.27
N PHE A 55 -12.04 -20.03 -5.54
CA PHE A 55 -11.10 -19.11 -6.17
C PHE A 55 -11.07 -17.73 -5.50
N LYS A 56 -12.24 -17.20 -5.13
CA LYS A 56 -12.38 -15.93 -4.42
C LYS A 56 -11.66 -15.97 -3.06
N GLN A 57 -11.82 -17.05 -2.29
CA GLN A 57 -11.08 -17.23 -1.03
C GLN A 57 -9.56 -17.27 -1.20
N TYR A 58 -9.06 -17.97 -2.23
CA TYR A 58 -7.62 -17.99 -2.52
C TYR A 58 -7.09 -16.61 -2.89
N LEU A 59 -7.81 -15.85 -3.72
CA LEU A 59 -7.45 -14.48 -4.06
C LEU A 59 -7.45 -13.56 -2.84
N ASP A 60 -8.43 -13.69 -1.93
CA ASP A 60 -8.47 -12.91 -0.69
C ASP A 60 -7.18 -13.06 0.10
N GLN A 61 -6.72 -14.31 0.27
CA GLN A 61 -5.55 -14.62 1.05
C GLN A 61 -4.26 -14.06 0.41
N ILE A 62 -4.16 -14.12 -0.92
CA ILE A 62 -3.03 -13.51 -1.65
C ILE A 62 -3.07 -11.98 -1.50
N PHE A 63 -4.24 -11.36 -1.69
CA PHE A 63 -4.36 -9.91 -1.56
C PHE A 63 -4.13 -9.42 -0.12
N MET A 64 -4.54 -10.17 0.90
CA MET A 64 -4.22 -9.87 2.30
C MET A 64 -2.72 -9.86 2.54
N LEU A 65 -2.00 -10.85 1.99
CA LEU A 65 -0.54 -10.93 2.08
C LEU A 65 0.10 -9.73 1.38
N VAL A 66 -0.29 -9.41 0.14
CA VAL A 66 0.22 -8.25 -0.62
C VAL A 66 0.01 -6.93 0.12
N ILE A 67 -1.18 -6.71 0.67
CA ILE A 67 -1.51 -5.46 1.37
C ILE A 67 -0.73 -5.32 2.68
N GLY A 68 -0.59 -6.38 3.47
CA GLY A 68 0.20 -6.33 4.71
C GLY A 68 1.66 -5.99 4.45
N ILE A 69 2.15 -6.48 3.32
CA ILE A 69 3.50 -6.29 2.82
C ILE A 69 3.75 -4.84 2.39
N GLU A 70 2.88 -4.28 1.55
CA GLU A 70 3.03 -2.90 1.11
C GLU A 70 2.85 -1.93 2.28
N PHE A 71 1.94 -2.25 3.20
CA PHE A 71 1.78 -1.51 4.44
C PHE A 71 3.06 -1.53 5.29
N LEU A 72 3.76 -2.66 5.39
CA LEU A 72 5.03 -2.75 6.10
C LEU A 72 6.11 -1.86 5.47
N VAL A 73 6.22 -1.85 4.14
CA VAL A 73 7.15 -0.97 3.40
C VAL A 73 6.78 0.50 3.61
N MET A 74 5.49 0.82 3.61
CA MET A 74 4.97 2.16 3.85
C MET A 74 5.22 2.65 5.29
N LEU A 75 5.16 1.78 6.31
CA LEU A 75 5.56 2.12 7.68
C LEU A 75 7.07 2.41 7.76
N CYS A 76 7.85 1.65 7.00
CA CYS A 76 9.30 1.76 6.98
C CYS A 76 9.81 3.02 6.29
N ARG A 77 9.13 3.45 5.23
CA ARG A 77 9.38 4.71 4.53
C ARG A 77 8.02 5.36 4.24
N PRO A 78 7.49 6.17 5.15
CA PRO A 78 6.21 6.84 4.94
C PRO A 78 6.36 7.86 3.82
N ASN A 79 6.14 7.43 2.58
CA ASN A 79 6.02 8.27 1.42
C ASN A 79 4.53 8.49 1.14
N SER A 80 4.18 9.75 0.93
CA SER A 80 2.80 10.10 0.70
C SER A 80 2.20 9.42 -0.53
N GLU A 81 2.97 9.25 -1.60
CA GLU A 81 2.48 8.64 -2.84
C GLU A 81 2.16 7.15 -2.66
N ASN A 82 3.07 6.37 -2.05
CA ASN A 82 2.85 4.94 -1.78
C ASN A 82 1.57 4.68 -0.97
N VAL A 83 1.17 5.57 -0.05
CA VAL A 83 -0.06 5.38 0.74
C VAL A 83 -1.30 5.30 -0.13
N ILE A 84 -1.39 6.12 -1.18
CA ILE A 84 -2.58 6.19 -2.02
C ILE A 84 -2.67 4.94 -2.89
N GLU A 85 -1.55 4.51 -3.44
CA GLU A 85 -1.46 3.31 -4.28
C GLU A 85 -1.96 2.07 -3.53
N VAL A 86 -1.49 1.88 -2.29
CA VAL A 86 -1.91 0.78 -1.42
C VAL A 86 -3.38 0.89 -1.02
N LEU A 87 -3.89 2.10 -0.77
CA LEU A 87 -5.31 2.32 -0.46
C LEU A 87 -6.21 1.98 -1.65
N ILE A 88 -5.80 2.33 -2.88
CA ILE A 88 -6.53 1.97 -4.11
C ILE A 88 -6.55 0.45 -4.27
N PHE A 89 -5.39 -0.21 -4.09
CA PHE A 89 -5.28 -1.67 -4.16
C PHE A 89 -6.13 -2.37 -3.07
N LEU A 90 -6.14 -1.84 -1.84
CA LEU A 90 -6.98 -2.32 -0.74
C LEU A 90 -8.46 -2.29 -1.08
N VAL A 91 -8.94 -1.17 -1.62
CA VAL A 91 -10.35 -1.04 -2.00
C VAL A 91 -10.67 -1.95 -3.17
N ALA A 92 -9.79 -2.03 -4.18
CA ALA A 92 -9.96 -2.90 -5.33
C ALA A 92 -10.11 -4.38 -4.92
N ARG A 93 -9.27 -4.89 -3.99
CA ARG A 93 -9.42 -6.29 -3.54
C ARG A 93 -10.78 -6.55 -2.88
N HIS A 94 -11.29 -5.60 -2.10
CA HIS A 94 -12.53 -5.75 -1.36
C HIS A 94 -13.74 -5.73 -2.31
N MET A 95 -13.63 -5.06 -3.46
CA MET A 95 -14.64 -5.09 -4.52
C MET A 95 -14.64 -6.42 -5.29
N ILE A 96 -13.47 -7.02 -5.53
CA ILE A 96 -13.35 -8.28 -6.29
C ILE A 96 -13.74 -9.50 -5.43
N VAL A 97 -13.37 -9.47 -4.15
CA VAL A 97 -13.53 -10.59 -3.21
C VAL A 97 -14.74 -10.41 -2.29
N GLY A 98 -15.28 -9.20 -2.13
CA GLY A 98 -16.49 -8.95 -1.35
C GLY A 98 -17.76 -9.36 -2.09
N ASP A 99 -18.78 -9.80 -1.37
CA ASP A 99 -20.15 -9.85 -1.91
C ASP A 99 -20.78 -8.48 -1.70
N THR A 100 -20.21 -7.46 -2.33
CA THR A 100 -20.65 -6.09 -2.19
C THR A 100 -21.72 -5.78 -3.22
N THR A 101 -22.73 -5.01 -2.79
CA THR A 101 -23.70 -4.46 -3.74
C THR A 101 -23.01 -3.36 -4.56
N PRO A 102 -23.31 -3.18 -5.86
CA PRO A 102 -22.68 -2.14 -6.69
C PRO A 102 -22.70 -0.72 -6.08
N TYR A 103 -23.69 -0.43 -5.23
CA TYR A 103 -23.77 0.81 -4.49
C TYR A 103 -22.66 0.97 -3.43
N GLN A 104 -22.32 -0.09 -2.68
CA GLN A 104 -21.27 -0.06 -1.67
C GLN A 104 -19.90 0.19 -2.30
N ASP A 105 -19.64 -0.42 -3.45
CA ASP A 105 -18.42 -0.21 -4.23
C ASP A 105 -18.30 1.24 -4.69
N PHE A 106 -19.40 1.82 -5.20
CA PHE A 106 -19.44 3.22 -5.62
C PHE A 106 -19.13 4.18 -4.46
N VAL A 107 -19.70 3.93 -3.28
CA VAL A 107 -19.43 4.73 -2.07
C VAL A 107 -17.97 4.59 -1.62
N SER A 108 -17.40 3.39 -1.73
CA SER A 108 -15.99 3.13 -1.38
C SER A 108 -15.03 3.91 -2.30
N VAL A 109 -15.28 3.86 -3.62
CA VAL A 109 -14.49 4.61 -4.61
C VAL A 109 -14.60 6.13 -4.38
N ILE A 110 -15.81 6.64 -4.12
CA ILE A 110 -16.01 8.06 -3.80
C ILE A 110 -15.25 8.46 -2.53
N SER A 111 -15.25 7.61 -1.50
CA SER A 111 -14.54 7.86 -0.25
C SER A 111 -13.03 7.97 -0.46
N VAL A 112 -12.44 7.07 -1.24
CA VAL A 112 -11.00 7.15 -1.61
C VAL A 112 -10.70 8.41 -2.42
N ALA A 113 -11.58 8.75 -3.38
CA ALA A 113 -11.43 9.96 -4.19
C ALA A 113 -11.45 11.24 -3.33
N LEU A 114 -12.38 11.35 -2.38
CA LEU A 114 -12.46 12.47 -1.45
C LEU A 114 -11.22 12.58 -0.56
N LEU A 115 -10.72 11.46 -0.03
CA LEU A 115 -9.47 11.44 0.74
C LEU A 115 -8.28 11.95 -0.08
N CYS A 116 -8.20 11.60 -1.37
CA CYS A 116 -7.17 12.10 -2.28
C CYS A 116 -7.28 13.62 -2.49
N VAL A 117 -8.49 14.14 -2.66
CA VAL A 117 -8.74 15.58 -2.85
C VAL A 117 -8.36 16.37 -1.60
N VAL A 118 -8.83 15.95 -0.42
CA VAL A 118 -8.52 16.62 0.86
C VAL A 118 -7.01 16.67 1.08
N ARG A 119 -6.31 15.57 0.80
CA ARG A 119 -4.86 15.50 0.93
C ARG A 119 -4.14 16.43 -0.03
N ARG A 120 -4.56 16.47 -1.29
CA ARG A 120 -3.99 17.37 -2.31
C ARG A 120 -4.19 18.82 -1.90
N TYR A 121 -5.38 19.18 -1.42
CA TYR A 121 -5.67 20.52 -0.93
C TYR A 121 -4.77 20.90 0.26
N LEU A 122 -4.58 20.00 1.22
CA LEU A 122 -3.73 20.25 2.38
C LEU A 122 -2.25 20.41 2.02
N ARG A 123 -1.77 19.71 0.97
CA ARG A 123 -0.41 19.85 0.45
C ARG A 123 -0.21 21.22 -0.21
N ASN A 124 -1.10 21.60 -1.13
CA ASN A 124 -1.03 22.90 -1.81
C ASN A 124 -1.10 24.06 -0.79
N ALA A 125 -1.99 23.98 0.21
CA ALA A 125 -2.11 25.00 1.26
C ALA A 125 -0.86 25.13 2.17
N ARG A 126 0.03 24.13 2.17
CA ARG A 126 1.32 24.19 2.88
C ARG A 126 2.41 24.86 2.03
N GLU A 127 2.39 24.63 0.72
CA GLU A 127 3.34 25.23 -0.24
C GLU A 127 3.15 26.76 -0.30
N ASP A 128 1.91 27.23 -0.39
CA ASP A 128 1.56 28.67 -0.40
C ASP A 128 2.05 29.42 0.85
N ARG A 129 2.13 28.73 2.00
CA ARG A 129 2.62 29.31 3.27
C ARG A 129 4.15 29.37 3.33
N GLN A 130 4.85 28.46 2.68
CA GLN A 130 6.31 28.49 2.62
C GLN A 130 6.79 29.59 1.67
N GLU A 131 6.13 29.77 0.54
CA GLU A 131 6.46 30.82 -0.44
C GLU A 131 6.33 32.23 0.15
N LYS A 132 5.26 32.49 0.93
CA LYS A 132 5.08 33.76 1.65
C LYS A 132 6.15 34.03 2.72
N LYS A 133 6.71 32.98 3.35
CA LYS A 133 7.78 33.12 4.34
C LYS A 133 9.14 33.43 3.70
N THR A 134 9.43 32.86 2.54
CA THR A 134 10.68 33.09 1.80
C THR A 134 10.67 34.44 1.08
N GLY A 135 9.53 34.87 0.53
CA GLY A 135 9.41 36.16 -0.15
C GLY A 135 9.48 37.39 0.79
N SER A 136 9.12 37.23 2.06
CA SER A 136 9.15 38.35 3.02
C SER A 136 10.53 38.58 3.67
N GLY A 137 11.49 37.67 3.48
CA GLY A 137 12.87 37.78 3.97
C GLY A 137 13.83 38.45 2.99
N LEU A 138 13.43 38.67 1.73
CA LEU A 138 14.28 39.28 0.69
C LEU A 138 14.06 40.81 0.55
N HIS A 139 13.22 41.40 1.39
CA HIS A 139 12.86 42.82 1.35
C HIS A 139 13.18 43.53 2.69
N GLN A 140 14.20 43.02 3.39
CA GLN A 140 14.86 43.66 4.52
C GLN A 140 16.38 43.47 4.38
N ASP A 141 16.95 44.00 3.31
CA ASP A 141 18.38 44.34 3.19
C ASP A 141 18.50 45.56 2.28
#